data_AF-A0A4Y2W4P1-F1
#
_entry.id   AF-A0A4Y2W4P1-F1
#
_cell.length_a   1.000
_cell.length_b   1.000
_cell.length_c   1.000
_cell.angle_alpha   90.00
_cell.angle_beta   90.00
_cell.angle_gamma   90.00
#
_symmetry.space_group_name_H-M   'P 1'
#
loop_
_entity.id
_entity.type
_entity.pdbx_description
1 polymer ?
#
loop_
_entity_poly.entity_id
_entity_poly.type
_entity_poly.pdbx_seq_one_letter_code
_entity_poly.pdbx_strand_id
1 'polypeptide(L)'
;MTRVTTPNEDRYLAVTAKRNRRSTASDLSRQLSSATGTTVSRQTVYRRLGHIGLYARRPVRRVPLTATHCRLRLAWSREHALWTPQQWSCVMFSDESRFSL
;
A
#
# COMPACT_ATOMS: atom_id res chain seq x y z
N MET A 1 -25.84 18.40 -11.72
CA MET A 1 -24.46 18.54 -12.23
C MET A 1 -24.13 17.33 -13.10
N THR A 2 -23.92 17.54 -14.40
CA THR A 2 -23.57 16.47 -15.36
C THR A 2 -22.14 15.98 -15.11
N ARG A 3 -21.95 14.66 -15.16
CA ARG A 3 -20.64 14.02 -14.94
C ARG A 3 -19.81 14.13 -16.22
N VAL A 4 -18.61 14.73 -16.14
CA VAL A 4 -17.65 14.80 -17.26
C VAL A 4 -17.08 13.43 -17.61
N THR A 5 -16.89 12.56 -16.61
CA THR A 5 -16.35 11.20 -16.84
C THR A 5 -17.44 10.15 -17.02
N THR A 6 -17.16 9.19 -17.91
CA THR A 6 -17.97 8.01 -18.21
C THR A 6 -17.70 6.87 -17.20
N PRO A 7 -18.59 5.87 -17.09
CA PRO A 7 -18.34 4.69 -16.24
C PRO A 7 -17.06 3.94 -16.58
N ASN A 8 -16.66 3.91 -17.85
CA ASN A 8 -15.43 3.25 -18.30
C ASN A 8 -14.17 4.00 -17.83
N GLU A 9 -14.21 5.33 -17.85
CA GLU A 9 -13.12 6.17 -17.33
C GLU A 9 -13.01 6.09 -15.81
N ASP A 10 -14.14 6.06 -15.11
CA ASP A 10 -14.15 5.83 -13.65
C ASP A 10 -13.54 4.45 -13.30
N ARG A 11 -13.84 3.42 -14.10
CA ARG A 11 -13.22 2.09 -13.97
C ARG A 11 -11.72 2.12 -14.27
N TYR A 12 -11.30 2.85 -15.31
CA TYR A 12 -9.89 3.03 -15.63
C TYR A 12 -9.14 3.69 -14.47
N LEU A 13 -9.66 4.79 -13.93
CA LEU A 13 -9.08 5.47 -12.76
C LEU A 13 -8.95 4.53 -11.56
N ALA A 14 -9.97 3.73 -11.28
CA ALA A 14 -9.97 2.76 -10.18
C ALA A 14 -8.88 1.70 -10.34
N VAL A 15 -8.78 1.09 -11.53
CA VAL A 15 -7.79 0.04 -11.81
C VAL A 15 -6.37 0.59 -11.77
N THR A 16 -6.15 1.75 -12.39
CA THR A 16 -4.83 2.38 -12.45
C THR A 16 -4.36 2.82 -11.07
N ALA A 17 -5.23 3.41 -10.24
CA ALA A 17 -4.91 3.75 -8.86
C ALA A 17 -4.62 2.53 -7.98
N LYS A 18 -5.32 1.40 -8.21
CA LYS A 18 -5.07 0.14 -7.48
C LYS A 18 -3.76 -0.53 -7.89
N ARG A 19 -3.40 -0.48 -9.17
CA ARG A 19 -2.13 -1.03 -9.69
C ARG A 19 -0.93 -0.26 -9.16
N ASN A 20 -1.01 1.07 -9.15
CA ASN A 20 0.04 1.92 -8.59
C ASN A 20 -0.53 2.82 -7.49
N ARG A 21 -0.53 2.30 -6.25
CA ARG A 21 -1.03 3.03 -5.07
C ARG A 21 -0.26 4.30 -4.73
N ARG A 22 0.88 4.55 -5.38
CA ARG A 22 1.70 5.77 -5.20
C ARG A 22 1.36 6.86 -6.21
N SER A 23 0.61 6.56 -7.27
CA SER A 23 0.20 7.56 -8.26
C SER A 23 -0.58 8.69 -7.61
N THR A 24 -0.22 9.92 -7.94
CA THR A 24 -0.98 11.09 -7.49
C THR A 24 -2.25 11.27 -8.33
N ALA A 25 -3.21 12.04 -7.81
CA ALA A 25 -4.40 12.39 -8.60
C ALA A 25 -4.04 13.19 -9.88
N SER A 26 -2.92 13.93 -9.89
CA SER A 26 -2.41 14.60 -11.09
C SER A 26 -1.84 13.60 -12.10
N ASP A 27 -1.13 12.56 -11.64
CA ASP A 27 -0.62 11.51 -12.52
C ASP A 27 -1.75 10.72 -13.16
N LEU A 28 -2.76 10.36 -12.36
CA LEU A 28 -3.96 9.67 -12.84
C LEU A 28 -4.74 10.51 -13.85
N SER A 29 -4.83 11.82 -13.63
CA SER A 29 -5.43 12.75 -14.58
C SER A 29 -4.69 12.76 -15.92
N ARG A 30 -3.35 12.81 -15.89
CA ARG A 30 -2.51 12.79 -17.09
C ARG A 30 -2.65 11.45 -17.83
N GLN A 31 -2.62 10.35 -17.09
CA GLN A 31 -2.79 9.00 -17.65
C GLN A 31 -4.17 8.81 -18.29
N LEU A 32 -5.24 9.31 -17.66
CA LEU A 32 -6.58 9.27 -18.23
C LEU A 32 -6.66 10.06 -19.54
N SER A 33 -6.13 11.29 -19.55
CA SER A 33 -6.08 12.14 -20.73
C SER A 33 -5.30 11.47 -21.88
N SER A 34 -4.14 10.87 -21.59
CA SER A 34 -3.38 10.13 -22.60
C SER A 34 -4.09 8.87 -23.11
N ALA A 35 -4.91 8.21 -22.29
CA ALA A 35 -5.58 6.97 -22.67
C ALA A 35 -6.92 7.18 -23.39
N THR A 36 -7.63 8.26 -23.08
CA THR A 36 -9.03 8.47 -23.50
C THR A 36 -9.28 9.82 -24.18
N GLY A 37 -8.31 10.74 -24.17
CA GLY A 37 -8.48 12.11 -24.63
C GLY A 37 -9.23 13.02 -23.63
N THR A 38 -9.82 12.44 -22.59
CA THR A 38 -10.61 13.18 -21.60
C THR A 38 -9.72 13.85 -20.57
N THR A 39 -9.68 15.18 -20.61
CA THR A 39 -8.96 15.99 -19.62
C THR A 39 -9.86 16.30 -18.43
N VAL A 40 -9.45 15.87 -17.24
CA VAL A 40 -10.16 16.11 -15.98
C VAL A 40 -9.29 16.89 -15.01
N SER A 41 -9.90 17.57 -14.04
CA SER A 41 -9.14 18.18 -12.95
C SER A 41 -8.73 17.14 -11.91
N ARG A 42 -7.67 17.44 -11.16
CA ARG A 42 -7.26 16.68 -9.97
C ARG A 42 -8.42 16.48 -8.99
N GLN A 43 -9.27 17.49 -8.81
CA GLN A 43 -10.41 17.44 -7.90
C GLN A 43 -11.47 16.44 -8.36
N THR A 44 -11.72 16.36 -9.67
CA THR A 44 -12.61 15.33 -10.24
C THR A 44 -12.08 13.94 -9.95
N VAL A 45 -10.78 13.69 -10.16
CA VAL A 45 -10.14 12.40 -9.85
C VAL A 45 -10.32 12.05 -8.38
N TYR A 46 -10.12 12.99 -7.45
CA TYR A 46 -10.35 12.74 -6.02
C TYR A 46 -11.78 12.34 -5.71
N ARG A 47 -12.77 13.04 -6.29
CA ARG A 47 -14.18 12.69 -6.09
C ARG A 47 -14.48 11.29 -6.62
N ARG A 48 -13.96 10.92 -7.80
CA ARG A 48 -14.16 9.58 -8.39
C ARG A 48 -13.55 8.47 -7.55
N LEU A 49 -12.33 8.66 -7.08
CA LEU A 49 -11.67 7.72 -6.18
C LEU A 49 -12.41 7.62 -4.83
N GLY A 50 -12.87 8.75 -4.29
CA GLY A 50 -13.66 8.79 -3.06
C GLY A 50 -15.00 8.05 -3.16
N HIS A 51 -15.69 8.15 -4.30
CA HIS A 51 -16.95 7.41 -4.54
C HIS A 51 -16.78 5.88 -4.46
N ILE A 52 -15.57 5.37 -4.67
CA ILE A 52 -15.24 3.93 -4.57
C ILE A 52 -14.39 3.60 -3.34
N GLY A 53 -14.31 4.52 -2.37
CA GLY A 53 -13.60 4.32 -1.10
C GLY A 53 -12.08 4.34 -1.20
N LEU A 54 -11.50 4.86 -2.29
CA LEU A 54 -10.06 5.02 -2.43
C LEU A 54 -9.61 6.40 -1.93
N TYR A 55 -8.80 6.39 -0.89
CA TYR A 55 -8.23 7.58 -0.25
C TYR A 55 -6.72 7.50 -0.20
N ALA A 56 -6.07 8.66 -0.23
CA ALA A 56 -4.63 8.75 -0.03
C ALA A 56 -4.27 8.33 1.41
N ARG A 57 -3.18 7.55 1.55
CA ARG A 57 -2.64 7.11 2.84
C ARG A 57 -1.12 7.26 2.84
N ARG A 58 -0.53 7.50 4.01
CA ARG A 58 0.92 7.52 4.19
C ARG A 58 1.44 6.10 4.38
N PRO A 59 2.48 5.65 3.64
CA PRO A 59 3.08 4.35 3.88
C PRO A 59 3.76 4.30 5.25
N VAL A 60 3.66 3.15 5.91
CA VAL A 60 4.36 2.90 7.17
C VAL A 60 5.87 2.81 6.91
N ARG A 61 6.68 3.51 7.70
CA ARG A 61 8.15 3.38 7.66
C ARG A 61 8.53 2.01 8.22
N ARG A 62 9.26 1.21 7.43
CA ARG A 62 9.77 -0.11 7.82
C ARG A 62 11.19 -0.27 7.33
N VAL A 63 12.00 -1.01 8.09
CA VAL A 63 13.32 -1.45 7.63
C VAL A 63 13.11 -2.43 6.46
N PRO A 64 13.70 -2.20 5.28
CA PRO A 64 13.57 -3.12 4.16
C PRO A 64 14.10 -4.52 4.53
N LEU A 65 13.30 -5.55 4.29
CA LEU A 65 13.75 -6.94 4.41
C LEU A 65 14.27 -7.40 3.04
N THR A 66 15.45 -8.01 3.04
CA THR A 66 15.97 -8.70 1.86
C THR A 66 15.23 -10.03 1.67
N ALA A 67 15.31 -10.63 0.48
CA ALA A 67 14.72 -11.95 0.22
C ALA A 67 15.24 -13.02 1.18
N THR A 68 16.51 -12.95 1.57
CA THR A 68 17.13 -13.86 2.55
C THR A 68 16.53 -13.64 3.94
N HIS A 69 16.39 -12.39 4.41
CA HIS A 69 15.71 -12.12 5.68
C HIS A 69 14.29 -12.66 5.71
N CYS A 70 13.52 -12.49 4.63
CA CYS A 70 12.16 -13.02 4.53
C CYS A 70 12.13 -14.55 4.65
N ARG A 71 13.02 -15.26 3.95
CA ARG A 71 13.11 -16.72 4.01
C ARG A 71 13.46 -17.22 5.40
N LEU A 72 14.48 -16.65 6.03
CA LEU A 72 14.94 -17.06 7.36
C LEU A 72 13.88 -16.79 8.43
N ARG A 73 13.28 -15.60 8.43
CA ARG A 73 12.20 -15.25 9.38
C ARG A 73 11.00 -16.17 9.22
N LEU A 74 10.62 -16.53 7.99
CA LEU A 74 9.53 -17.45 7.73
C LEU A 74 9.85 -18.88 8.19
N ALA A 75 11.06 -19.37 7.91
CA ALA A 75 11.50 -20.69 8.36
C ALA A 75 11.47 -20.79 9.89
N TRP A 76 12.06 -19.81 10.57
CA TRP A 76 12.05 -19.73 12.04
C TRP A 76 10.62 -19.68 12.58
N SER A 77 9.75 -18.84 12.01
CA SER A 77 8.35 -18.75 12.45
C SER A 77 7.59 -20.07 12.29
N ARG A 78 7.86 -20.82 11.21
CA ARG A 78 7.22 -22.13 10.96
C ARG A 78 7.72 -23.21 11.92
N GLU A 79 9.02 -23.26 12.17
CA GLU A 79 9.64 -24.19 13.11
C GLU A 79 9.11 -23.99 14.53
N HIS A 80 8.82 -22.75 14.92
CA HIS A 80 8.38 -22.39 16.25
C HIS A 80 6.85 -22.17 16.35
N ALA A 81 6.09 -22.40 15.28
CA ALA A 81 4.66 -22.10 15.21
C ALA A 81 3.80 -22.89 16.22
N LEU A 82 4.25 -24.10 16.57
CA LEU A 82 3.56 -25.02 17.47
C LEU A 82 4.22 -25.12 18.85
N TRP A 83 5.14 -24.21 19.16
CA TRP A 83 5.82 -24.23 20.45
C TRP A 83 4.84 -23.97 21.59
N THR A 84 4.98 -24.77 22.65
CA THR A 84 4.19 -24.64 23.87
C THR A 84 4.71 -23.48 24.72
N PRO A 85 3.90 -22.95 25.66
CA PRO A 85 4.35 -21.93 26.61
C PRO A 85 5.60 -22.36 27.40
N GLN A 86 5.73 -23.65 27.74
CA GLN A 86 6.90 -24.18 28.43
C GLN A 86 8.16 -24.09 27.56
N GLN A 87 8.05 -24.38 26.26
CA GLN A 87 9.18 -24.23 25.33
C GLN A 87 9.60 -22.76 25.19
N TRP A 88 8.63 -21.84 25.12
CA TRP A 88 8.92 -20.40 25.13
C TRP A 88 9.57 -19.93 26.44
N SER A 89 9.21 -20.52 27.59
CA SER A 89 9.79 -20.16 28.88
C SER A 89 11.30 -20.44 28.98
N CYS A 90 11.82 -21.32 28.12
CA CYS A 90 13.25 -21.61 28.03
C CYS A 90 14.02 -20.61 27.16
N VAL A 91 13.36 -19.67 26.47
CA VAL A 91 14.01 -18.70 25.58
C VAL A 91 14.26 -17.39 26.33
N MET A 92 15.53 -17.00 26.43
CA MET A 92 15.92 -15.67 26.88
C MET A 92 15.94 -14.70 25.70
N PHE A 93 15.16 -13.62 25.76
CA PHE A 93 15.21 -12.52 24.81
C PHE A 93 16.07 -11.39 25.37
N SER A 94 17.04 -10.91 24.58
CA SER A 94 17.80 -9.70 24.88
C SER A 94 17.92 -8.84 23.62
N ASP A 95 17.85 -7.51 23.78
CA ASP A 95 18.18 -6.55 22.75
C ASP A 95 19.08 -5.45 23.32
N GLU A 96 19.75 -4.72 22.43
CA GLU A 96 20.50 -3.53 22.78
C GLU A 96 19.76 -2.30 22.25
N SER A 97 19.48 -1.36 23.16
CA SER A 97 18.83 -0.09 22.86
C SER A 97 19.83 1.05 23.01
N ARG A 98 19.87 1.95 22.03
CA ARG A 98 20.73 3.14 22.07
C ARG A 98 20.00 4.27 22.78
N PHE A 99 20.47 4.64 23.97
CA PHE A 99 20.00 5.80 24.71
C PHE A 99 20.98 6.97 24.50
N SER A 100 20.46 8.17 24.27
CA SER A 100 21.22 9.42 24.38
C SER A 100 20.97 9.99 25.77
N LEU A 101 22.00 9.97 26.62
CA LEU A 101 21.99 10.61 27.94
C LEU A 101 22.39 12.07 27.84
#